data_AF-A0A9E2HYI0-F1
#
_entry.id   AF-A0A9E2HYI0-F1
#
_cell.length_a   1.000
_cell.length_b   1.000
_cell.length_c   1.000
_cell.angle_alpha   90.00
_cell.angle_beta   90.00
_cell.angle_gamma   90.00
#
_symmetry.space_group_name_H-M   'P 1'
#
loop_
_entity.id
_entity.type
_entity.pdbx_description
1 polymer ?
#
loop_
_entity_poly.entity_id
_entity_poly.type
_entity_poly.pdbx_seq_one_letter_code
_entity_poly.pdbx_strand_id
1 'polypeptide(L)'
;MRPNLSIVLAFIMGVASVFLTTYYYLHQREYAQQYKTVINALHTLQSDYHTLSYDILKSALYGYNNQDDIAHGVRSINDAYGELYNAPLFNKEQYLSLDYPLIDLGSQILEYNYAVDHYLMLNAGIKNSFVFLLNYSTASHLIFGEKASIHKDIHAIISELSDMRRLLEERQLSSIEQHLQNIQNFKTNSDEQKLF
;
A
#
# COMPACT_ATOMS: atom_id res chain seq x y z
N MET A 1 8.02 -66.62 27.68
CA MET A 1 7.74 -65.35 28.40
C MET A 1 6.68 -64.60 27.61
N ARG A 2 5.48 -64.37 28.18
CA ARG A 2 4.47 -63.52 27.51
C ARG A 2 4.95 -62.07 27.61
N PRO A 3 5.01 -61.30 26.50
CA PRO A 3 5.37 -59.90 26.58
C PRO A 3 4.40 -59.20 27.52
N ASN A 4 4.94 -58.39 28.43
CA ASN A 4 4.14 -57.67 29.41
C ASN A 4 3.39 -56.56 28.64
N LEU A 5 2.11 -56.81 28.34
CA LEU A 5 1.26 -55.97 27.48
C LEU A 5 1.31 -54.48 27.88
N SER A 6 1.43 -54.23 29.19
CA SER A 6 1.58 -52.90 29.79
C SER A 6 2.87 -52.18 29.38
N ILE A 7 3.99 -52.88 29.28
CA ILE A 7 5.28 -52.31 28.85
C ILE A 7 5.21 -51.95 27.36
N VAL A 8 4.59 -52.81 26.55
CA VAL A 8 4.39 -52.56 25.11
C VAL A 8 3.48 -51.35 24.89
N LEU A 9 2.37 -51.25 25.62
CA LEU A 9 1.46 -50.09 25.58
C LEU A 9 2.13 -48.79 26.02
N ALA A 10 2.91 -48.82 27.11
CA ALA A 10 3.66 -47.66 27.58
C ALA A 10 4.68 -47.18 26.54
N PHE A 11 5.37 -48.11 25.88
CA PHE A 11 6.31 -47.79 24.80
C PHE A 11 5.60 -47.18 23.59
N ILE A 12 4.48 -47.75 23.14
CA ILE A 12 3.68 -47.21 22.03
C ILE A 12 3.16 -45.79 22.37
N MET A 13 2.66 -45.58 23.58
CA MET A 13 2.21 -44.26 24.02
C MET A 13 3.37 -43.25 24.12
N GLY A 14 4.55 -43.68 24.58
CA GLY A 14 5.74 -42.85 24.61
C GLY A 14 6.17 -42.42 23.21
N VAL A 15 6.22 -43.36 22.26
CA VAL A 15 6.54 -43.07 20.85
C VAL A 15 5.48 -42.17 20.23
N ALA A 16 4.19 -42.47 20.42
CA ALA A 16 3.09 -41.64 19.92
C ALA A 16 3.16 -40.22 20.47
N SER A 17 3.45 -40.04 21.76
CA SER A 17 3.61 -38.71 22.40
C SER A 17 4.77 -37.91 21.77
N VAL A 18 5.92 -38.55 21.54
CA VAL A 18 7.07 -37.91 20.86
C VAL A 18 6.70 -37.51 19.42
N PHE A 19 5.99 -38.36 18.69
CA PHE A 19 5.51 -38.01 17.34
C PHE A 19 4.53 -36.85 17.37
N LEU A 20 3.58 -36.84 18.31
CA LEU A 20 2.55 -35.80 18.42
C LEU A 20 3.17 -34.44 18.79
N THR A 21 4.10 -34.43 19.74
CA THR A 21 4.85 -33.22 20.12
C THR A 21 5.76 -32.71 19.00
N THR A 22 6.44 -33.61 18.29
CA THR A 22 7.26 -33.23 17.12
C THR A 22 6.41 -32.65 16.00
N TYR A 23 5.27 -33.28 15.69
CA TYR A 23 4.31 -32.81 14.70
C TYR A 23 3.76 -31.42 15.06
N TYR A 24 3.32 -31.26 16.32
CA TYR A 24 2.84 -29.98 16.83
C TYR A 24 3.90 -28.89 16.71
N TYR A 25 5.14 -29.17 17.12
CA TYR A 25 6.25 -28.21 17.04
C TYR A 25 6.56 -27.79 15.61
N LEU A 26 6.60 -28.73 14.66
CA LEU A 26 6.83 -28.42 13.25
C LEU A 26 5.71 -27.53 12.69
N HIS A 27 4.45 -27.84 13.00
CA HIS A 27 3.31 -27.06 12.56
C HIS A 27 3.30 -25.64 13.16
N GLN A 28 3.60 -25.52 14.46
CA GLN A 28 3.71 -24.22 15.13
C GLN A 28 4.84 -23.38 14.55
N ARG A 29 6.00 -23.99 14.26
CA ARG A 29 7.14 -23.29 13.65
C ARG A 29 6.80 -22.77 12.26
N GLU A 30 6.16 -23.60 11.44
CA GLU A 30 5.72 -23.21 10.10
C GLU A 30 4.70 -22.06 10.16
N TYR A 31 3.72 -22.16 11.05
CA TYR A 31 2.74 -21.11 11.30
C TYR A 31 3.41 -19.79 11.71
N ALA A 32 4.32 -19.83 12.68
CA ALA A 32 5.03 -18.62 13.16
C ALA A 32 5.83 -17.95 12.03
N GLN A 33 6.45 -18.74 11.15
CA GLN A 33 7.16 -18.23 9.99
C GLN A 33 6.21 -17.56 8.98
N GLN A 34 5.10 -18.23 8.64
CA GLN A 34 4.09 -17.70 7.72
C GLN A 34 3.43 -16.43 8.27
N TYR A 35 3.10 -16.41 9.55
CA TYR A 35 2.55 -15.26 10.24
C TYR A 35 3.51 -14.07 10.20
N LYS A 36 4.80 -14.29 10.47
CA LYS A 36 5.82 -13.25 10.37
C LYS A 36 5.93 -12.68 8.95
N THR A 37 5.86 -13.53 7.93
CA THR A 37 5.84 -13.07 6.53
C THR A 37 4.64 -12.17 6.24
N VAL A 38 3.43 -12.55 6.68
CA VAL A 38 2.22 -11.75 6.49
C VAL A 38 2.30 -10.40 7.20
N ILE A 39 2.75 -10.38 8.46
CA ILE A 39 2.90 -9.14 9.22
C ILE A 39 3.94 -8.21 8.58
N ASN A 40 5.06 -8.76 8.10
CA ASN A 40 6.06 -7.99 7.38
C ASN A 40 5.48 -7.42 6.07
N ALA A 41 4.74 -8.22 5.29
CA ALA A 41 4.09 -7.75 4.06
C ALA A 41 3.09 -6.62 4.33
N LEU A 42 2.30 -6.72 5.41
CA LEU A 42 1.39 -5.64 5.84
C LEU A 42 2.15 -4.36 6.21
N HIS A 43 3.26 -4.48 6.93
CA HIS A 43 4.10 -3.32 7.26
C HIS A 43 4.76 -2.69 6.04
N THR A 44 5.25 -3.51 5.10
CA THR A 44 5.79 -3.03 3.82
C THR A 44 4.73 -2.28 3.04
N LEU A 45 3.54 -2.85 2.89
CA LEU A 45 2.43 -2.24 2.17
C LEU A 45 2.02 -0.89 2.78
N GLN A 46 1.94 -0.81 4.12
CA GLN A 46 1.67 0.44 4.83
C GLN A 46 2.79 1.47 4.62
N SER A 47 4.05 1.05 4.70
CA SER A 47 5.21 1.91 4.49
C SER A 47 5.26 2.47 3.06
N ASP A 48 4.98 1.63 2.06
CA ASP A 48 4.99 2.00 0.65
C ASP A 48 3.84 2.97 0.34
N TYR A 49 2.66 2.75 0.93
CA TYR A 49 1.55 3.70 0.87
C TYR A 49 1.91 5.08 1.42
N HIS A 50 2.55 5.14 2.60
CA HIS A 50 2.97 6.41 3.19
C HIS A 50 4.05 7.11 2.35
N THR A 51 5.01 6.34 1.81
CA THR A 51 6.06 6.87 0.94
C THR A 51 5.47 7.48 -0.32
N LEU A 52 4.58 6.75 -1.00
CA LEU A 52 3.92 7.22 -2.21
C LEU A 52 3.07 8.47 -1.95
N SER A 53 2.29 8.47 -0.86
CA SER A 53 1.49 9.63 -0.46
C SER A 53 2.38 10.86 -0.22
N TYR A 54 3.53 10.67 0.43
CA TYR A 54 4.51 11.73 0.65
C TYR A 54 5.10 12.25 -0.68
N ASP A 55 5.44 11.37 -1.62
CA ASP A 55 5.99 11.76 -2.92
C ASP A 55 4.97 12.50 -3.80
N ILE A 56 3.69 12.13 -3.70
CA ILE A 56 2.59 12.86 -4.34
C ILE A 56 2.44 14.26 -3.74
N LEU A 57 2.42 14.39 -2.41
CA LEU A 57 2.39 15.69 -1.72
C LEU A 57 3.60 16.55 -2.11
N LYS A 58 4.80 15.95 -2.13
CA LYS A 58 6.03 16.62 -2.57
C LYS A 58 5.89 17.09 -4.03
N SER A 59 5.32 16.28 -4.91
CA SER A 59 5.04 16.65 -6.30
C SER A 59 3.99 17.76 -6.44
N ALA A 60 3.02 17.84 -5.52
CA ALA A 60 2.03 18.92 -5.50
C ALA A 60 2.65 20.23 -4.99
N LEU A 61 3.59 20.17 -4.05
CA LEU A 61 4.26 21.34 -3.49
C LEU A 61 5.37 21.87 -4.39
N TYR A 62 6.17 21.01 -5.01
CA TYR A 62 7.33 21.40 -5.81
C TYR A 62 7.06 21.24 -7.31
N GLY A 63 7.27 22.33 -8.07
CA GLY A 63 7.07 22.33 -9.53
C GLY A 63 8.00 21.38 -10.30
N TYR A 64 9.14 21.02 -9.71
CA TYR A 64 10.09 20.05 -10.24
C TYR A 64 10.24 18.91 -9.22
N ASN A 65 9.45 17.84 -9.40
CA ASN A 65 9.62 16.60 -8.66
C ASN A 65 9.66 15.45 -9.66
N ASN A 66 10.50 14.44 -9.38
CA ASN A 66 10.63 13.28 -10.23
C ASN A 66 9.33 12.45 -10.16
N GLN A 67 8.74 12.15 -11.31
CA GLN A 67 7.55 11.29 -11.39
C GLN A 67 7.92 9.81 -11.31
N ASP A 68 9.20 9.46 -11.51
CA ASP A 68 9.67 8.08 -11.43
C ASP A 68 9.49 7.50 -10.02
N ASP A 69 9.68 8.31 -8.98
CA ASP A 69 9.52 7.89 -7.58
C ASP A 69 8.05 7.52 -7.30
N ILE A 70 7.10 8.29 -7.83
CA ILE A 70 5.66 8.01 -7.74
C ILE A 70 5.31 6.72 -8.50
N ALA A 71 5.83 6.56 -9.72
CA ALA A 71 5.61 5.34 -10.52
C ALA A 71 6.28 4.10 -9.90
N HIS A 72 7.38 4.27 -9.17
CA HIS A 72 8.00 3.21 -8.38
C HIS A 72 7.13 2.86 -7.17
N GLY A 73 6.65 3.85 -6.42
CA GLY A 73 5.77 3.64 -5.27
C GLY A 73 4.49 2.87 -5.63
N VAL A 74 3.86 3.20 -6.76
CA VAL A 74 2.68 2.46 -7.27
C VAL A 74 3.03 1.00 -7.53
N ARG A 75 4.19 0.72 -8.11
CA ARG A 75 4.65 -0.67 -8.34
C ARG A 75 4.91 -1.40 -7.02
N SER A 76 5.61 -0.76 -6.07
CA SER A 76 5.90 -1.34 -4.76
C SER A 76 4.63 -1.73 -3.99
N ILE A 77 3.58 -0.88 -4.00
CA ILE A 77 2.29 -1.21 -3.39
C ILE A 77 1.65 -2.45 -4.03
N ASN A 78 1.65 -2.52 -5.36
CA ASN A 78 1.07 -3.67 -6.08
C ASN A 78 1.84 -4.96 -5.81
N ASP A 79 3.18 -4.89 -5.78
CA ASP A 79 4.04 -6.03 -5.48
C ASP A 79 3.82 -6.50 -4.03
N ALA A 80 3.80 -5.59 -3.06
CA ALA A 80 3.55 -5.89 -1.65
C ALA A 80 2.15 -6.48 -1.42
N TYR A 81 1.13 -5.97 -2.12
CA TYR A 81 -0.20 -6.56 -2.10
C TYR A 81 -0.23 -7.95 -2.73
N GLY A 82 0.48 -8.16 -3.85
CA GLY A 82 0.61 -9.47 -4.48
C GLY A 82 1.26 -10.50 -3.57
N GLU A 83 2.31 -10.12 -2.83
CA GLU A 83 2.95 -10.98 -1.83
C GLU A 83 2.00 -11.30 -0.66
N LEU A 84 1.23 -10.32 -0.21
CA LEU A 84 0.24 -10.50 0.85
C LEU A 84 -0.90 -11.43 0.42
N TYR A 85 -1.51 -11.16 -0.74
CA TYR A 85 -2.65 -11.93 -1.25
C TYR A 85 -2.30 -13.41 -1.49
N ASN A 86 -1.09 -13.67 -1.99
CA ASN A 86 -0.62 -15.03 -2.26
C ASN A 86 0.05 -15.72 -1.05
N ALA A 87 0.01 -15.11 0.14
CA ALA A 87 0.65 -15.67 1.32
C ALA A 87 0.04 -17.04 1.69
N PRO A 88 0.84 -18.09 1.90
CA PRO A 88 0.34 -19.43 2.21
C PRO A 88 -0.56 -19.51 3.45
N LEU A 89 -0.47 -18.52 4.34
CA LEU A 89 -1.29 -18.43 5.54
C LEU A 89 -2.79 -18.31 5.20
N PHE A 90 -3.13 -17.55 4.16
CA PHE A 90 -4.53 -17.29 3.78
C PHE A 90 -5.19 -18.48 3.07
N ASN A 91 -4.41 -19.44 2.56
CA ASN A 91 -4.93 -20.68 1.99
C ASN A 91 -5.45 -21.68 3.05
N LYS A 92 -5.29 -21.40 4.34
CA LYS A 92 -5.77 -22.28 5.42
C LYS A 92 -7.24 -21.97 5.75
N GLU A 93 -8.02 -23.00 6.03
CA GLU A 93 -9.47 -22.88 6.30
C GLU A 93 -9.84 -21.81 7.34
N GLN A 94 -8.99 -21.63 8.36
CA GLN A 94 -9.17 -20.67 9.45
C GLN A 94 -9.14 -19.20 8.99
N TYR A 95 -8.54 -18.93 7.83
CA TYR A 95 -8.33 -17.60 7.28
C TYR A 95 -9.12 -17.33 6.00
N LEU A 96 -9.96 -18.27 5.53
CA LEU A 96 -10.80 -18.06 4.34
C LEU A 96 -11.75 -16.85 4.48
N SER A 97 -12.10 -16.48 5.70
CA SER A 97 -12.89 -15.26 5.98
C SER A 97 -12.14 -13.95 5.69
N LEU A 98 -10.81 -14.00 5.52
CA LEU A 98 -9.99 -12.86 5.12
C LEU A 98 -9.94 -12.66 3.59
N ASP A 99 -10.43 -13.61 2.79
CA ASP A 99 -10.43 -13.46 1.33
C ASP A 99 -11.17 -12.20 0.89
N TYR A 100 -12.37 -11.95 1.45
CA TYR A 100 -13.15 -10.78 1.09
C TYR A 100 -12.46 -9.46 1.50
N PRO A 101 -11.98 -9.27 2.75
CA PRO A 101 -11.13 -8.13 3.10
C PRO A 101 -9.90 -7.93 2.22
N LEU A 102 -9.23 -9.01 1.81
CA LEU A 102 -8.06 -8.93 0.93
C LEU A 102 -8.44 -8.50 -0.50
N ILE A 103 -9.56 -8.99 -1.03
CA ILE A 103 -10.09 -8.57 -2.34
C ILE A 103 -10.50 -7.09 -2.28
N ASP A 104 -11.17 -6.67 -1.22
CA ASP A 104 -11.57 -5.28 -0.98
C ASP A 104 -10.36 -4.34 -0.94
N LEU A 105 -9.30 -4.72 -0.20
CA LEU A 105 -8.02 -4.00 -0.20
C LEU A 105 -7.42 -3.89 -1.61
N GLY A 106 -7.46 -4.97 -2.40
CA GLY A 106 -6.98 -4.96 -3.79
C GLY A 106 -7.76 -3.99 -4.67
N SER A 107 -9.09 -3.95 -4.52
CA SER A 107 -9.94 -2.97 -5.23
C SER A 107 -9.58 -1.54 -4.85
N GLN A 108 -9.35 -1.27 -3.57
CA GLN A 108 -8.96 0.06 -3.09
C GLN A 108 -7.57 0.48 -3.58
N ILE A 109 -6.61 -0.44 -3.65
CA ILE A 109 -5.30 -0.19 -4.26
C ILE A 109 -5.45 0.15 -5.74
N LEU A 110 -6.31 -0.55 -6.49
CA LEU A 110 -6.58 -0.25 -7.89
C LEU A 110 -7.21 1.13 -8.07
N GLU A 111 -8.21 1.48 -7.27
CA GLU A 111 -8.84 2.80 -7.27
C GLU A 111 -7.82 3.91 -6.96
N TYR A 112 -6.98 3.69 -5.95
CA TYR A 112 -5.90 4.60 -5.59
C TYR A 112 -4.89 4.77 -6.73
N ASN A 113 -4.45 3.67 -7.36
CA ASN A 113 -3.53 3.74 -8.50
C ASN A 113 -4.13 4.55 -9.66
N TYR A 114 -5.41 4.35 -9.96
CA TYR A 114 -6.11 5.14 -10.97
C TYR A 114 -6.16 6.64 -10.62
N ALA A 115 -6.38 6.95 -9.34
CA ALA A 115 -6.31 8.34 -8.86
C ALA A 115 -4.91 8.94 -8.99
N VAL A 116 -3.86 8.17 -8.69
CA VAL A 116 -2.46 8.59 -8.86
C VAL A 116 -2.15 8.86 -10.33
N ASP A 117 -2.57 7.99 -11.25
CA ASP A 117 -2.39 8.19 -12.69
C ASP A 117 -3.10 9.46 -13.18
N HIS A 118 -4.33 9.67 -12.73
CA HIS A 118 -5.10 10.86 -13.07
C HIS A 118 -4.45 12.13 -12.50
N TYR A 119 -3.95 12.08 -11.27
CA TYR A 119 -3.15 13.14 -10.67
C TYR A 119 -1.89 13.44 -11.51
N LEU A 120 -1.13 12.42 -11.92
CA LEU A 120 0.09 12.59 -12.71
C LEU A 120 -0.19 13.24 -14.05
N MET A 121 -1.28 12.82 -14.72
CA MET A 121 -1.74 13.42 -15.97
C MET A 121 -2.10 14.90 -15.80
N LEU A 122 -2.90 15.25 -14.78
CA LEU A 122 -3.30 16.63 -14.54
C LEU A 122 -2.11 17.50 -14.11
N ASN A 123 -1.23 16.98 -13.25
CA ASN A 123 -0.03 17.66 -12.83
C ASN A 123 0.93 17.92 -14.01
N ALA A 124 1.08 16.97 -14.94
CA ALA A 124 1.85 17.17 -16.17
C ALA A 124 1.22 18.28 -17.05
N GLY A 125 -0.10 18.29 -17.20
CA GLY A 125 -0.83 19.35 -17.92
C GLY A 125 -0.62 20.74 -17.31
N ILE A 126 -0.71 20.83 -15.99
CA ILE A 126 -0.47 22.08 -15.24
C ILE A 126 0.99 22.53 -15.39
N LYS A 127 1.96 21.63 -15.21
CA LYS A 127 3.39 21.95 -15.36
C LYS A 127 3.73 22.46 -16.76
N ASN A 128 3.23 21.80 -17.80
CA ASN A 128 3.44 22.23 -19.17
C ASN A 128 2.83 23.62 -19.41
N SER A 129 1.59 23.84 -18.98
CA SER A 129 0.90 25.14 -19.08
C SER A 129 1.66 26.24 -18.35
N PHE A 130 2.22 25.94 -17.17
CA PHE A 130 3.02 26.87 -16.38
C PHE A 130 4.31 27.29 -17.10
N VAL A 131 5.04 26.34 -17.70
CA VAL A 131 6.24 26.64 -18.49
C VAL A 131 5.91 27.51 -19.71
N PHE A 132 4.82 27.20 -20.43
CA PHE A 132 4.37 28.02 -21.54
C PHE A 132 4.01 29.45 -21.10
N LEU A 133 3.23 29.60 -20.02
CA LEU A 133 2.78 30.90 -19.53
C LEU A 133 3.93 31.77 -19.02
N LEU A 134 4.95 31.19 -18.39
CA LEU A 134 6.15 31.95 -17.99
C LEU A 134 6.93 32.47 -19.20
N ASN A 135 7.06 31.65 -20.25
CA ASN A 135 7.69 32.08 -21.49
C ASN A 135 6.87 33.20 -22.16
N TYR A 136 5.55 33.08 -22.19
CA TYR A 136 4.65 34.12 -22.72
C TYR A 136 4.66 35.40 -21.89
N SER A 137 4.75 35.32 -20.56
CA SER A 137 4.91 36.46 -19.65
C SER A 137 6.18 37.26 -19.99
N THR A 138 7.29 36.56 -20.20
CA THR A 138 8.56 37.20 -20.57
C THR A 138 8.47 37.85 -21.95
N ALA A 139 7.86 37.17 -22.92
CA ALA A 139 7.67 37.71 -24.27
C ALA A 139 6.65 38.85 -24.34
N SER A 140 5.61 38.84 -23.50
CA SER A 140 4.56 39.87 -23.51
C SER A 140 5.12 41.22 -23.09
N HIS A 141 6.09 41.28 -22.18
CA HIS A 141 6.76 42.52 -21.80
C HIS A 141 7.60 43.15 -22.93
N LEU A 142 7.99 42.36 -23.94
CA LEU A 142 8.70 42.86 -25.13
C LEU A 142 7.74 43.41 -26.20
N ILE A 143 6.49 42.95 -26.20
CA ILE A 143 5.49 43.25 -27.24
C ILE A 143 4.47 44.30 -26.77
N PHE A 144 4.09 44.24 -25.49
CA PHE A 144 3.07 45.07 -24.88
C PHE A 144 3.70 45.97 -23.80
N GLY A 145 3.25 47.22 -23.71
CA GLY A 145 3.74 48.16 -22.71
C GLY A 145 3.55 47.65 -21.26
N GLU A 146 4.35 48.16 -20.32
CA GLU A 146 4.40 47.70 -18.93
C GLU A 146 3.04 47.70 -18.20
N LYS A 147 2.11 48.56 -18.61
CA LYS A 147 0.76 48.68 -18.01
C LYS A 147 -0.33 47.90 -18.74
N ALA A 148 0.04 47.06 -19.71
CA ALA A 148 -0.94 46.25 -20.44
C ALA A 148 -1.63 45.24 -19.50
N SER A 149 -2.96 45.11 -19.63
CA SER A 149 -3.76 44.20 -18.81
C SER A 149 -3.35 42.73 -18.96
N ILE A 150 -2.78 42.38 -20.13
CA ILE A 150 -2.28 41.03 -20.45
C ILE A 150 -1.32 40.49 -19.37
N HIS A 151 -0.50 41.35 -18.75
CA HIS A 151 0.44 40.92 -17.70
C HIS A 151 -0.31 40.48 -16.43
N LYS A 152 -1.39 41.19 -16.08
CA LYS A 152 -2.25 40.83 -14.95
C LYS A 152 -3.02 39.55 -15.23
N ASP A 153 -3.50 39.37 -16.47
CA ASP A 153 -4.25 38.19 -16.88
C ASP A 153 -3.35 36.94 -16.86
N ILE A 154 -2.12 37.03 -17.37
CA ILE A 154 -1.14 35.93 -17.28
C ILE A 154 -0.83 35.57 -15.83
N HIS A 155 -0.63 36.56 -14.94
CA HIS A 155 -0.43 36.30 -13.52
C HIS A 155 -1.63 35.65 -12.83
N ALA A 156 -2.85 36.06 -13.17
CA ALA A 156 -4.07 35.46 -12.63
C ALA A 156 -4.16 33.97 -13.01
N ILE A 157 -3.89 33.63 -14.27
CA ILE A 157 -3.89 32.23 -14.74
C ILE A 157 -2.80 31.41 -14.04
N ILE A 158 -1.59 31.98 -13.88
CA ILE A 158 -0.50 31.33 -13.15
C ILE A 158 -0.90 31.04 -11.69
N SER A 159 -1.56 31.99 -11.03
CA SER A 159 -2.06 31.80 -9.66
C SER A 159 -3.08 30.68 -9.58
N GLU A 160 -4.06 30.67 -10.50
CA GLU A 160 -5.13 29.67 -10.53
C GLU A 160 -4.58 28.26 -10.77
N LEU A 161 -3.63 28.12 -11.69
CA LEU A 161 -2.93 26.84 -11.93
C LEU A 161 -2.15 26.35 -10.71
N SER A 162 -1.54 27.26 -9.95
CA SER A 162 -0.85 26.93 -8.70
C SER A 162 -1.82 26.42 -7.63
N ASP A 163 -3.00 27.02 -7.53
CA ASP A 163 -4.03 26.60 -6.57
C ASP A 163 -4.65 25.26 -6.97
N MET A 164 -4.96 25.05 -8.26
CA MET A 164 -5.43 23.76 -8.77
C MET A 164 -4.46 22.62 -8.47
N ARG A 165 -3.14 22.87 -8.59
CA ARG A 165 -2.11 21.88 -8.29
C ARG A 165 -2.14 21.42 -6.82
N ARG A 166 -2.47 22.32 -5.89
CA ARG A 166 -2.56 22.02 -4.46
C ARG A 166 -3.85 21.27 -4.11
N LEU A 167 -4.97 21.62 -4.76
CA LEU A 167 -6.28 21.01 -4.51
C LEU A 167 -6.45 19.62 -5.14
N LEU A 168 -5.56 19.24 -6.06
CA LEU A 168 -5.53 17.95 -6.74
C LEU A 168 -5.28 16.76 -5.79
N GLU A 169 -4.51 16.98 -4.72
CA GLU A 169 -4.21 15.98 -3.71
C GLU A 169 -5.43 15.66 -2.82
N GLU A 170 -6.13 16.71 -2.37
CA GLU A 170 -7.21 16.61 -1.37
C GLU A 170 -8.48 15.93 -1.91
N ARG A 171 -8.72 16.00 -3.22
CA ARG A 171 -9.97 15.50 -3.84
C ARG A 171 -9.91 14.09 -4.40
N GLN A 172 -8.73 13.52 -4.65
CA GLN A 172 -8.61 12.30 -5.46
C GLN A 172 -8.00 11.09 -4.74
N LEU A 173 -7.30 11.27 -3.62
CA LEU A 173 -6.65 10.15 -2.93
C LEU A 173 -7.56 9.59 -1.83
N SER A 174 -8.28 8.50 -2.11
CA SER A 174 -8.96 7.69 -1.10
C SER A 174 -7.93 7.04 -0.16
N SER A 175 -8.27 6.86 1.12
CA SER A 175 -7.32 6.33 2.12
C SER A 175 -7.38 4.80 2.18
N ILE A 176 -6.33 4.15 1.67
CA ILE A 176 -6.09 2.70 1.81
C ILE A 176 -5.93 2.30 3.31
N GLU A 177 -5.58 3.27 4.17
CA GLU A 177 -5.24 3.06 5.58
C GLU A 177 -6.36 2.41 6.39
N GLN A 178 -7.62 2.77 6.14
CA GLN A 178 -8.77 2.18 6.84
C GLN A 178 -8.92 0.67 6.54
N HIS A 179 -8.64 0.26 5.31
CA HIS A 179 -8.72 -1.14 4.90
C HIS A 179 -7.54 -1.96 5.44
N LEU A 180 -6.34 -1.36 5.51
CA LEU A 180 -5.18 -1.95 6.17
C LEU A 180 -5.44 -2.18 7.66
N GLN A 181 -6.04 -1.20 8.36
CA GLN A 181 -6.40 -1.33 9.76
C GLN A 181 -7.44 -2.45 9.99
N ASN A 182 -8.40 -2.63 9.07
CA ASN A 182 -9.38 -3.71 9.17
C ASN A 182 -8.73 -5.11 9.09
N ILE A 183 -7.71 -5.27 8.23
CA ILE A 183 -6.96 -6.53 8.12
C ILE A 183 -6.04 -6.74 9.34
N GLN A 184 -5.35 -5.70 9.80
CA GLN A 184 -4.48 -5.76 10.99
C GLN A 184 -5.24 -6.11 12.28
N ASN A 185 -6.47 -5.61 12.41
CA ASN A 185 -7.32 -5.83 13.59
C ASN A 185 -8.19 -7.09 13.51
N PHE A 186 -8.08 -7.87 12.43
CA PHE A 186 -8.86 -9.08 12.26
C PHE A 186 -8.49 -10.12 13.32
N LYS A 187 -9.48 -10.54 14.10
CA LYS A 187 -9.35 -11.59 15.12
C LYS A 187 -10.06 -12.85 14.65
N THR A 188 -9.35 -13.97 14.60
CA THR A 188 -9.98 -15.28 14.39
C THR A 188 -10.49 -15.85 15.71
N ASN A 189 -11.50 -16.73 15.67
CA ASN A 189 -11.92 -17.50 16.86
C ASN A 189 -10.80 -18.42 17.40
N SER A 190 -9.74 -18.66 16.62
CA SER A 190 -8.54 -19.41 17.01
C SER A 190 -7.41 -18.54 17.57
N ASP A 191 -7.57 -17.21 17.65
CA ASP A 191 -6.53 -16.30 18.16
C ASP A 191 -6.19 -16.52 19.65
N GLU A 192 -6.95 -17.35 20.38
CA GLU A 192 -6.54 -17.85 21.70
C GLU A 192 -5.26 -18.72 21.64
N GLN A 193 -4.87 -19.22 20.47
CA GLN A 193 -3.57 -19.88 20.26
C GLN A 193 -2.41 -18.89 20.11
N LYS A 194 -2.66 -17.56 20.03
CA LYS A 194 -1.60 -16.53 20.11
C LYS A 194 -1.10 -16.30 21.54
N LEU A 195 -1.71 -16.94 22.55
CA LEU A 195 -1.38 -16.73 23.97
C LEU A 195 -0.37 -17.72 24.59
N PHE A 196 0.27 -18.59 23.79
CA PHE A 196 1.33 -19.48 24.27
C PHE A 196 2.51 -19.60 23.31
#